data_AF-Q13GR4-F1
#
_entry.id   AF-Q13GR4-F1
#
_cell.length_a   1.000
_cell.length_b   1.000
_cell.length_c   1.000
_cell.angle_alpha   90.00
_cell.angle_beta   90.00
_cell.angle_gamma   90.00
#
_symmetry.space_group_name_H-M   'P 1'
#
loop_
_entity.id
_entity.type
_entity.pdbx_description
1 polymer ?
#
loop_
_entity_poly.entity_id
_entity_poly.type
_entity_poly.pdbx_seq_one_letter_code
_entity_poly.pdbx_strand_id
1 'polypeptide(L)'
;MSSDPVATARLRCTSVPGSGARSRFLLKSHNINVVADRPGVGKNLTDHPSIAIASYLHPAARRNRLTRRHMVPGWRYSSQIGSAKHNMFAVASGQGAWHAVGKQIGSVLVIVDKTFSNSGEVTLRSADWRDEPSVDFRLLSGARDLERLADGFHRVAALHAYPAVSQITDWILKSISPTTSNASIDFIGDVALQISILKRTKATRQA
;
A
#
# COMPACT_ATOMS: atom_id res chain seq x y z
N MET A 1 12.25 5.74 -24.58
CA MET A 1 11.23 4.89 -23.93
C MET A 1 10.97 5.49 -22.56
N SER A 2 9.80 6.10 -22.35
CA SER A 2 9.42 6.65 -21.04
C SER A 2 9.05 5.49 -20.12
N SER A 3 9.53 5.52 -18.88
CA SER A 3 9.31 4.50 -17.84
C SER A 3 7.96 4.64 -17.13
N ASP A 4 7.09 5.55 -17.57
CA ASP A 4 5.81 5.80 -16.94
C ASP A 4 4.74 4.83 -17.49
N PRO A 5 4.16 3.94 -16.66
CA PRO A 5 3.10 3.03 -17.07
C PRO A 5 1.82 3.77 -17.51
N VAL A 6 1.57 4.98 -17.00
CA VAL A 6 0.44 5.85 -17.42
C VAL A 6 0.69 6.42 -18.82
N ALA A 7 1.94 6.78 -19.13
CA ALA A 7 2.33 7.20 -20.47
C ALA A 7 2.47 6.03 -21.47
N THR A 8 2.81 4.82 -21.01
CA THR A 8 3.05 3.66 -21.88
C THR A 8 1.77 3.06 -22.44
N ALA A 9 0.64 3.22 -21.74
CA ALA A 9 -0.69 2.97 -22.31
C ALA A 9 -0.96 3.77 -23.61
N ARG A 10 -0.16 4.81 -23.91
CA ARG A 10 -0.34 5.66 -25.08
C ARG A 10 0.19 5.06 -26.39
N LEU A 11 1.16 4.13 -26.39
CA LEU A 11 1.83 3.72 -27.63
C LEU A 11 2.41 2.30 -27.54
N ARG A 12 1.60 1.27 -27.86
CA ARG A 12 1.97 0.10 -28.69
C ARG A 12 1.06 -1.08 -28.43
N CYS A 13 0.73 -1.73 -29.53
CA CYS A 13 -0.20 -2.82 -29.54
C CYS A 13 0.36 -3.98 -30.38
N THR A 14 1.04 -4.95 -29.76
CA THR A 14 1.36 -6.26 -30.38
C THR A 14 1.05 -7.42 -29.43
N SER A 15 0.07 -8.25 -29.85
CA SER A 15 -0.18 -9.69 -29.57
C SER A 15 -0.29 -10.25 -28.13
N VAL A 16 -1.53 -10.45 -27.63
CA VAL A 16 -2.01 -11.63 -26.82
C VAL A 16 -3.55 -11.74 -26.95
N PRO A 17 -4.16 -12.93 -27.13
CA PRO A 17 -5.62 -13.10 -27.23
C PRO A 17 -6.28 -13.39 -25.87
N GLY A 18 -7.44 -12.76 -25.61
CA GLY A 18 -8.32 -13.07 -24.47
C GLY A 18 -8.59 -11.88 -23.55
N SER A 19 -9.48 -10.96 -23.98
CA SER A 19 -10.19 -9.88 -23.23
C SER A 19 -10.41 -8.58 -24.05
N GLY A 20 -10.14 -8.60 -25.37
CA GLY A 20 -10.03 -7.40 -26.23
C GLY A 20 -11.28 -6.53 -26.35
N ALA A 21 -12.46 -7.09 -26.08
CA ALA A 21 -13.73 -6.37 -26.24
C ALA A 21 -13.78 -5.04 -25.47
N ARG A 22 -13.33 -4.98 -24.21
CA ARG A 22 -13.51 -3.80 -23.34
C ARG A 22 -12.65 -2.59 -23.73
N SER A 23 -11.44 -2.80 -24.24
CA SER A 23 -10.53 -1.71 -24.64
C SER A 23 -11.03 -0.99 -25.89
N ARG A 24 -11.49 -1.77 -26.89
CA ARG A 24 -12.08 -1.24 -28.13
C ARG A 24 -13.37 -0.47 -27.89
N PHE A 25 -14.25 -0.93 -27.00
CA PHE A 25 -15.48 -0.21 -26.67
C PHE A 25 -15.19 1.13 -25.98
N LEU A 26 -14.18 1.19 -25.10
CA LEU A 26 -13.80 2.41 -24.38
C LEU A 26 -13.24 3.50 -25.31
N LEU A 27 -12.40 3.13 -26.28
CA LEU A 27 -11.88 4.10 -27.26
C LEU A 27 -13.00 4.63 -28.17
N LYS A 28 -13.91 3.75 -28.60
CA LYS A 28 -15.07 4.15 -29.41
C LYS A 28 -16.02 5.08 -28.66
N SER A 29 -16.26 4.87 -27.36
CA SER A 29 -17.12 5.76 -26.57
C SER A 29 -16.57 7.20 -26.45
N HIS A 30 -15.27 7.39 -26.67
CA HIS A 30 -14.64 8.71 -26.71
C HIS A 30 -14.38 9.22 -28.14
N ASN A 31 -14.96 8.59 -29.17
CA ASN A 31 -14.72 8.96 -30.58
C ASN A 31 -13.24 8.89 -31.01
N ILE A 32 -12.45 8.01 -30.39
CA ILE A 32 -11.05 7.79 -30.72
C ILE A 32 -10.95 6.67 -31.76
N ASN A 33 -10.23 6.91 -32.85
CA ASN A 33 -10.00 5.89 -33.88
C ASN A 33 -9.16 4.73 -33.33
N VAL A 34 -9.64 3.50 -33.49
CA VAL A 34 -8.96 2.30 -32.99
C VAL A 34 -7.94 1.83 -34.03
N VAL A 35 -6.67 2.14 -33.80
CA VAL A 35 -5.56 1.66 -34.64
C VAL A 35 -5.25 0.19 -34.39
N ALA A 36 -5.32 -0.24 -33.13
CA ALA A 36 -5.11 -1.63 -32.75
C ALA A 36 -5.83 -1.95 -31.43
N ASP A 37 -6.48 -3.12 -31.38
CA ASP A 37 -7.17 -3.59 -30.19
C ASP A 37 -6.23 -4.42 -29.29
N ARG A 38 -5.87 -3.86 -28.13
CA ARG A 38 -5.11 -4.57 -27.09
C ARG A 38 -5.90 -4.65 -25.79
N PRO A 39 -6.26 -5.88 -25.37
CA PRO A 39 -6.95 -6.10 -24.11
C PRO A 39 -6.23 -5.58 -22.87
N GLY A 40 -4.90 -5.69 -22.85
CA GLY A 40 -4.10 -5.34 -21.67
C GLY A 40 -3.89 -3.85 -21.45
N VAL A 41 -4.22 -3.00 -22.44
CA VAL A 41 -4.04 -1.55 -22.30
C VAL A 41 -4.98 -1.02 -21.23
N GLY A 42 -4.42 -0.34 -20.22
CA GLY A 42 -5.18 0.17 -19.08
C GLY A 42 -5.66 -0.90 -18.10
N LYS A 43 -5.14 -2.13 -18.15
CA LYS A 43 -5.46 -3.22 -17.22
C LYS A 43 -4.22 -3.72 -16.50
N ASN A 44 -4.44 -4.55 -15.47
CA ASN A 44 -3.37 -5.11 -14.63
C ASN A 44 -2.54 -4.03 -13.92
N LEU A 45 -3.12 -2.85 -13.70
CA LEU A 45 -2.47 -1.80 -12.93
C LEU A 45 -2.26 -2.33 -11.52
N THR A 46 -0.99 -2.32 -11.11
CA THR A 46 -0.55 -2.87 -9.85
C THR A 46 0.28 -1.82 -9.15
N ASP A 47 0.00 -1.61 -7.87
CA ASP A 47 0.79 -0.78 -6.98
C ASP A 47 0.98 -1.50 -5.65
N HIS A 48 1.92 -1.01 -4.84
CA HIS A 48 2.33 -1.63 -3.59
C HIS A 48 1.53 -1.06 -2.42
N PRO A 49 0.52 -1.78 -1.90
CA PRO A 49 -0.18 -1.30 -0.73
C PRO A 49 0.78 -1.27 0.47
N SER A 50 0.68 -0.21 1.26
CA SER A 50 1.58 0.04 2.38
C SER A 50 0.87 0.70 3.55
N ILE A 51 1.46 0.53 4.74
CA ILE A 51 1.07 1.22 5.96
C ILE A 51 2.33 1.79 6.62
N ALA A 52 2.20 2.94 7.29
CA ALA A 52 3.26 3.51 8.10
C ALA A 52 2.85 3.49 9.57
N ILE A 53 3.68 2.87 10.41
CA ILE A 53 3.51 2.89 11.86
C ILE A 53 4.43 3.99 12.39
N ALA A 54 3.84 5.06 12.91
CA ALA A 54 4.57 6.24 13.36
C ALA A 54 4.77 6.27 14.88
N SER A 55 5.89 6.85 15.30
CA SER A 55 6.32 6.97 16.69
C SER A 55 6.99 8.33 16.91
N TYR A 56 6.84 8.90 18.10
CA TYR A 56 7.59 10.08 18.49
C TYR A 56 9.03 9.70 18.79
N LEU A 57 9.98 10.42 18.24
CA LEU A 57 11.41 10.26 18.50
C LEU A 57 11.83 11.16 19.65
N HIS A 58 12.48 10.56 20.65
CA HIS A 58 13.16 11.31 21.70
C HIS A 58 14.22 12.23 21.10
N PRO A 59 14.51 13.40 21.70
CA PRO A 59 15.42 14.39 21.13
C PRO A 59 16.78 13.84 20.68
N ALA A 60 17.38 12.92 21.45
CA ALA A 60 18.66 12.31 21.15
C ALA A 60 18.63 11.33 19.96
N ALA A 61 17.46 10.79 19.62
CA ALA A 61 17.27 9.83 18.54
C ALA A 61 16.84 10.47 17.21
N ARG A 62 16.61 11.79 17.20
CA ARG A 62 16.24 12.53 16.00
C ARG A 62 17.42 12.61 15.03
N ARG A 63 17.11 12.71 13.74
CA ARG A 63 18.12 12.75 12.67
C ARG A 63 19.20 13.79 12.94
N ASN A 64 20.46 13.33 12.92
CA ASN A 64 21.62 14.21 12.97
C ASN A 64 21.82 14.96 11.64
N ARG A 65 22.72 15.95 11.64
CA ARG A 65 23.05 16.74 10.44
C ARG A 65 23.99 16.01 9.47
N LEU A 66 24.50 14.84 9.84
CA LEU A 66 25.51 14.10 9.07
C LEU A 66 24.89 13.35 7.88
N THR A 67 23.61 12.96 7.97
CA THR A 67 22.91 12.27 6.89
C THR A 67 21.69 13.03 6.40
N ARG A 68 21.60 13.15 5.06
CA ARG A 68 20.41 13.65 4.36
C ARG A 68 19.33 12.58 4.19
N ARG A 69 19.67 11.29 4.42
CA ARG A 69 18.76 10.15 4.24
C ARG A 69 17.79 10.04 5.41
N HIS A 70 16.51 9.89 5.12
CA HIS A 70 15.48 9.66 6.13
C HIS A 70 15.25 8.17 6.38
N MET A 71 15.32 7.34 5.34
CA MET A 71 15.27 5.88 5.43
C MET A 71 16.67 5.30 5.60
N VAL A 72 16.87 4.44 6.62
CA VAL A 72 18.19 3.87 6.94
C VAL A 72 18.16 2.34 6.99
N PRO A 73 17.62 1.66 8.02
CA PRO A 73 17.50 0.21 7.96
C PRO A 73 16.23 -0.19 7.20
N GLY A 74 16.40 -1.00 6.16
CA GLY A 74 15.32 -1.69 5.48
C GLY A 74 15.56 -3.20 5.51
N TRP A 75 14.49 -3.99 5.60
CA TRP A 75 14.54 -5.44 5.60
C TRP A 75 13.39 -6.03 4.79
N ARG A 76 13.62 -7.24 4.27
CA ARG A 76 12.58 -8.04 3.61
C ARG A 76 12.26 -9.26 4.44
N TYR A 77 11.00 -9.66 4.44
CA TYR A 77 10.56 -10.89 5.09
C TYR A 77 9.42 -11.55 4.30
N SER A 78 9.10 -12.79 4.66
CA SER A 78 7.99 -13.52 4.07
C SER A 78 6.83 -13.53 5.05
N SER A 79 5.64 -13.13 4.60
CA SER A 79 4.42 -13.10 5.42
C SER A 79 3.84 -14.48 5.73
N GLN A 80 4.36 -15.55 5.12
CA GLN A 80 3.80 -16.92 5.14
C GLN A 80 2.37 -17.03 4.58
N ILE A 81 1.88 -15.98 3.89
CA ILE A 81 0.56 -15.95 3.25
C ILE A 81 0.74 -16.11 1.74
N GLY A 82 0.20 -17.21 1.22
CA GLY A 82 0.39 -17.65 -0.16
C GLY A 82 1.80 -18.16 -0.44
N SER A 83 2.13 -18.39 -1.72
CA SER A 83 3.36 -19.07 -2.12
C SER A 83 4.59 -18.15 -2.30
N ALA A 84 4.38 -16.84 -2.35
CA ALA A 84 5.45 -15.89 -2.66
C ALA A 84 6.39 -15.68 -1.46
N LYS A 85 7.67 -16.02 -1.62
CA LYS A 85 8.74 -15.66 -0.67
C LYS A 85 9.19 -14.21 -0.84
N HIS A 86 9.70 -13.62 0.24
CA HIS A 86 10.19 -12.23 0.30
C HIS A 86 9.17 -11.25 -0.28
N ASN A 87 7.94 -11.36 0.22
CA ASN A 87 6.76 -10.66 -0.30
C ASN A 87 6.41 -9.41 0.49
N MET A 88 7.15 -9.14 1.58
CA MET A 88 7.04 -7.95 2.41
C MET A 88 8.38 -7.22 2.48
N PHE A 89 8.30 -5.90 2.46
CA PHE A 89 9.42 -5.01 2.73
C PHE A 89 9.04 -4.07 3.88
N ALA A 90 9.98 -3.81 4.77
CA ALA A 90 9.82 -2.81 5.81
C ALA A 90 11.05 -1.92 5.85
N VAL A 91 10.84 -0.63 6.12
CA VAL A 91 11.92 0.35 6.22
C VAL A 91 11.63 1.36 7.31
N ALA A 92 12.62 1.60 8.16
CA ALA A 92 12.51 2.63 9.18
C ALA A 92 12.95 3.98 8.60
N SER A 93 12.11 4.99 8.81
CA SER A 93 12.36 6.39 8.54
C SER A 93 12.50 7.18 9.84
N GLY A 94 13.59 7.95 9.97
CA GLY A 94 13.79 8.87 11.09
C GLY A 94 13.19 10.26 10.89
N GLN A 95 12.35 10.43 9.87
CA GLN A 95 11.69 11.70 9.55
C GLN A 95 10.37 11.46 8.80
N GLY A 96 9.27 11.93 9.38
CA GLY A 96 7.93 11.81 8.80
C GLY A 96 7.59 12.93 7.79
N ALA A 97 8.14 14.13 7.97
CA ALA A 97 7.92 15.26 7.06
C ALA A 97 9.07 16.29 7.13
N TRP A 98 9.08 17.27 6.23
CA TRP A 98 10.16 18.26 6.09
C TRP A 98 10.20 19.34 7.20
N HIS A 99 9.06 19.61 7.83
CA HIS A 99 8.91 20.65 8.85
C HIS A 99 9.33 20.21 10.26
N ALA A 100 9.35 21.15 11.22
CA ALA A 100 9.85 20.92 12.58
C ALA A 100 9.16 19.75 13.29
N VAL A 101 7.83 19.64 13.18
CA VAL A 101 7.07 18.50 13.73
C VAL A 101 7.45 17.18 13.05
N GLY A 102 7.59 17.17 11.72
CA GLY A 102 7.98 15.98 10.96
C GLY A 102 9.35 15.42 11.32
N LYS A 103 10.27 16.26 11.81
CA LYS A 103 11.59 15.84 12.32
C LYS A 103 11.52 15.15 13.69
N GLN A 104 10.37 15.20 14.37
CA GLN A 104 10.14 14.54 15.65
C GLN A 104 9.42 13.20 15.49
N ILE A 105 8.96 12.87 14.28
CA ILE A 105 8.19 11.67 13.99
C ILE A 105 9.07 10.72 13.18
N GLY A 106 9.30 9.54 13.73
CA GLY A 106 9.85 8.40 13.01
C GLY A 106 8.72 7.45 12.59
N SER A 107 8.97 6.62 11.59
CA SER A 107 8.01 5.60 11.20
C SER A 107 8.70 4.35 10.67
N VAL A 108 8.01 3.21 10.75
CA VAL A 108 8.34 2.04 9.94
C VAL A 108 7.26 1.90 8.88
N LEU A 109 7.66 2.06 7.63
CA LEU A 109 6.81 1.80 6.48
C LEU A 109 6.86 0.30 6.17
N VAL A 110 5.71 -0.35 6.13
CA VAL A 110 5.54 -1.74 5.72
C VAL A 110 4.84 -1.76 4.37
N ILE A 111 5.42 -2.47 3.41
CA ILE A 111 5.00 -2.51 2.01
C ILE A 111 4.79 -3.97 1.59
N VAL A 112 3.72 -4.24 0.84
CA VAL A 112 3.52 -5.52 0.15
C VAL A 112 4.22 -5.46 -1.21
N ASP A 113 5.41 -6.05 -1.30
CA ASP A 113 6.20 -6.10 -2.55
C ASP A 113 5.51 -6.96 -3.63
N LYS A 114 4.83 -8.04 -3.25
CA LYS A 114 4.17 -8.98 -4.18
C LYS A 114 2.68 -9.07 -3.92
N THR A 115 1.97 -8.01 -4.31
CA THR A 115 0.51 -7.86 -4.09
C THR A 115 -0.30 -8.93 -4.84
N PHE A 116 -1.39 -9.39 -4.22
CA PHE A 116 -2.42 -10.19 -4.89
C PHE A 116 -3.46 -9.31 -5.59
N SER A 117 -3.59 -8.05 -5.18
CA SER A 117 -4.47 -7.05 -5.75
C SER A 117 -3.86 -6.50 -7.04
N ASN A 118 -4.02 -7.26 -8.14
CA ASN A 118 -3.46 -6.97 -9.46
C ASN A 118 -4.53 -6.63 -10.51
N SER A 119 -5.74 -6.29 -10.07
CA SER A 119 -6.91 -6.07 -10.94
C SER A 119 -7.22 -4.60 -11.22
N GLY A 120 -6.28 -3.70 -10.91
CA GLY A 120 -6.43 -2.27 -11.15
C GLY A 120 -6.54 -1.93 -12.63
N GLU A 121 -7.09 -0.73 -12.89
CA GLU A 121 -7.31 -0.22 -14.24
C GLU A 121 -7.06 1.28 -14.36
N VAL A 122 -6.72 1.68 -15.58
CA VAL A 122 -6.64 3.06 -16.03
C VAL A 122 -7.63 3.22 -17.18
N THR A 123 -8.54 4.17 -17.08
CA THR A 123 -9.53 4.48 -18.13
C THR A 123 -9.45 5.93 -18.53
N LEU A 124 -9.74 6.22 -19.81
CA LEU A 124 -9.82 7.59 -20.30
C LEU A 124 -11.07 8.27 -19.72
N ARG A 125 -10.97 9.57 -19.43
CA ARG A 125 -12.12 10.41 -19.10
C ARG A 125 -12.65 11.17 -20.30
N SER A 126 -11.78 11.49 -21.26
CA SER A 126 -12.12 12.18 -22.50
C SER A 126 -11.18 11.75 -23.64
N ALA A 127 -11.39 12.33 -24.81
CA ALA A 127 -10.49 12.20 -25.95
C ALA A 127 -9.30 13.18 -25.92
N ASP A 128 -9.35 14.23 -25.09
CA ASP A 128 -8.22 15.15 -24.94
C ASP A 128 -7.14 14.47 -24.10
N TRP A 129 -5.96 14.30 -24.68
CA TRP A 129 -4.82 13.66 -24.03
C TRP A 129 -4.27 14.47 -22.84
N ARG A 130 -4.68 15.73 -22.70
CA ARG A 130 -4.37 16.60 -21.56
C ARG A 130 -5.25 16.32 -20.36
N ASP A 131 -6.42 15.73 -20.58
CA ASP A 131 -7.27 15.30 -19.49
C ASP A 131 -6.63 14.08 -18.84
N GLU A 132 -6.36 14.19 -17.54
CA GLU A 132 -5.80 13.09 -16.77
C GLU A 132 -6.77 11.88 -16.82
N PRO A 133 -6.27 10.63 -16.89
CA PRO A 133 -7.12 9.46 -16.90
C PRO A 133 -7.70 9.18 -15.52
N SER A 134 -8.79 8.41 -15.47
CA SER A 134 -9.26 7.80 -14.23
C SER A 134 -8.37 6.61 -13.89
N VAL A 135 -7.90 6.57 -12.64
CA VAL A 135 -6.97 5.54 -12.15
C VAL A 135 -7.61 4.87 -10.94
N ASP A 136 -7.83 3.56 -11.04
CA ASP A 136 -8.35 2.73 -9.95
C ASP A 136 -7.38 1.57 -9.72
N PHE A 137 -6.56 1.65 -8.68
CA PHE A 137 -5.59 0.61 -8.32
C PHE A 137 -6.24 -0.64 -7.74
N ARG A 138 -7.49 -0.56 -7.27
CA ARG A 138 -8.18 -1.65 -6.53
C ARG A 138 -7.31 -2.27 -5.44
N LEU A 139 -6.55 -1.42 -4.73
CA LEU A 139 -5.71 -1.83 -3.61
C LEU A 139 -6.57 -2.54 -2.57
N LEU A 140 -6.04 -3.63 -2.02
CA LEU A 140 -6.69 -4.43 -0.98
C LEU A 140 -8.04 -5.05 -1.40
N SER A 141 -8.29 -5.16 -2.70
CA SER A 141 -9.46 -5.87 -3.25
C SER A 141 -9.48 -7.36 -2.85
N GLY A 142 -8.30 -7.95 -2.60
CA GLY A 142 -8.15 -9.26 -1.97
C GLY A 142 -7.82 -9.17 -0.48
N ALA A 143 -8.49 -9.97 0.35
CA ALA A 143 -8.26 -10.02 1.80
C ALA A 143 -6.81 -10.35 2.20
N ARG A 144 -6.09 -11.10 1.35
CA ARG A 144 -4.72 -11.55 1.63
C ARG A 144 -3.72 -10.41 1.79
N ASP A 145 -3.85 -9.33 1.00
CA ASP A 145 -2.95 -8.19 1.13
C ASP A 145 -3.24 -7.39 2.41
N LEU A 146 -4.50 -7.30 2.81
CA LEU A 146 -4.88 -6.72 4.10
C LEU A 146 -4.35 -7.57 5.27
N GLU A 147 -4.49 -8.89 5.21
CA GLU A 147 -3.93 -9.82 6.22
C GLU A 147 -2.41 -9.70 6.33
N ARG A 148 -1.71 -9.48 5.21
CA ARG A 148 -0.26 -9.20 5.20
C ARG A 148 0.10 -7.89 5.88
N LEU A 149 -0.66 -6.83 5.63
CA LEU A 149 -0.45 -5.55 6.30
C LEU A 149 -0.73 -5.65 7.80
N ALA A 150 -1.75 -6.39 8.21
CA ALA A 150 -2.04 -6.65 9.62
C ALA A 150 -0.91 -7.45 10.31
N ASP A 151 -0.37 -8.50 9.66
CA ASP A 151 0.82 -9.20 10.15
C ASP A 151 2.03 -8.25 10.27
N GLY A 152 2.24 -7.41 9.27
CA GLY A 152 3.30 -6.40 9.29
C GLY A 152 3.15 -5.37 10.41
N PHE A 153 1.93 -4.90 10.67
CA PHE A 153 1.62 -4.04 11.81
C PHE A 153 2.01 -4.72 13.13
N HIS A 154 1.57 -5.97 13.35
CA HIS A 154 1.91 -6.70 14.59
C HIS A 154 3.41 -6.89 14.78
N ARG A 155 4.15 -7.18 13.70
CA ARG A 155 5.62 -7.31 13.76
C ARG A 155 6.29 -6.01 14.16
N VAL A 156 5.87 -4.89 13.56
CA VAL A 156 6.41 -3.57 13.91
C VAL A 156 6.00 -3.17 15.32
N ALA A 157 4.78 -3.49 15.74
CA ALA A 157 4.34 -3.27 17.11
C ALA A 157 5.20 -4.02 18.13
N ALA A 158 5.56 -5.27 17.83
CA ALA A 158 6.46 -6.04 18.66
C ALA A 158 7.88 -5.43 18.72
N LEU A 159 8.36 -4.75 17.66
CA LEU A 159 9.67 -4.07 17.69
C LEU A 159 9.75 -3.01 18.79
N HIS A 160 8.64 -2.35 19.13
CA HIS A 160 8.62 -1.33 20.17
C HIS A 160 8.69 -1.88 21.60
N ALA A 161 8.53 -3.18 21.79
CA ALA A 161 8.77 -3.81 23.08
C ALA A 161 10.28 -3.99 23.38
N TYR A 162 11.15 -3.93 22.36
CA TYR A 162 12.59 -4.09 22.56
C TYR A 162 13.21 -2.84 23.19
N PRO A 163 14.10 -2.97 24.20
CA PRO A 163 14.75 -1.84 24.86
C PRO A 163 15.43 -0.86 23.89
N ALA A 164 16.06 -1.38 22.83
CA ALA A 164 16.73 -0.57 21.82
C ALA A 164 15.80 0.40 21.07
N VAL A 165 14.48 0.11 21.02
CA VAL A 165 13.48 0.94 20.36
C VAL A 165 12.68 1.75 21.40
N SER A 166 12.28 1.14 22.51
CA SER A 166 11.49 1.81 23.54
C SER A 166 12.25 2.92 24.29
N GLN A 167 13.58 2.86 24.35
CA GLN A 167 14.41 3.91 24.95
C GLN A 167 14.57 5.15 24.07
N ILE A 168 14.18 5.08 22.80
CA ILE A 168 14.39 6.16 21.83
C ILE A 168 13.10 6.67 21.20
N THR A 169 11.98 5.99 21.46
CA THR A 169 10.68 6.30 20.89
C THR A 169 9.58 6.25 21.94
N ASP A 170 8.62 7.16 21.82
CA ASP A 170 7.30 7.02 22.43
C ASP A 170 6.31 6.56 21.38
N TRP A 171 5.62 5.47 21.68
CA TRP A 171 4.57 4.94 20.81
C TRP A 171 3.40 5.92 20.76
N ILE A 172 2.94 6.31 19.56
CA ILE A 172 1.86 7.31 19.41
C ILE A 172 0.54 6.85 20.07
N LEU A 173 0.29 5.54 20.21
CA LEU A 173 -0.87 5.05 20.98
C LEU A 173 -0.65 4.99 22.50
N LYS A 174 0.59 5.17 23.00
CA LYS A 174 0.87 5.26 24.45
C LYS A 174 0.51 6.65 25.00
N SER A 175 0.44 7.65 24.12
CA SER A 175 -0.11 8.99 24.44
C SER A 175 -1.64 9.03 24.47
N ILE A 176 -2.33 7.94 24.11
CA ILE A 176 -3.74 7.73 24.46
C ILE A 176 -3.73 7.13 25.89
N SER A 177 -4.02 7.98 26.87
CA SER A 177 -3.89 7.79 28.32
C SER A 177 -4.27 6.40 28.87
N PRO A 178 -3.67 5.93 30.00
CA PRO A 178 -4.02 4.68 30.68
C PRO A 178 -5.46 4.60 31.23
N THR A 179 -6.24 5.68 31.16
CA THR A 179 -7.63 5.72 31.63
C THR A 179 -8.65 5.06 30.72
N THR A 180 -8.26 4.67 29.50
CA THR A 180 -9.10 3.85 28.61
C THR A 180 -8.48 2.46 28.46
N SER A 181 -8.62 1.64 29.52
CA SER A 181 -8.03 0.30 29.63
C SER A 181 -8.57 -0.75 28.64
N ASN A 182 -9.47 -0.41 27.72
CA ASN A 182 -9.99 -1.35 26.72
C ASN A 182 -9.74 -0.91 25.25
N ALA A 183 -9.49 0.37 24.97
CA ALA A 183 -9.48 0.88 23.59
C ALA A 183 -8.29 0.39 22.72
N SER A 184 -7.15 0.04 23.33
CA SER A 184 -5.98 -0.49 22.60
C SER A 184 -6.13 -1.97 22.23
N ILE A 185 -6.90 -2.73 23.01
CA ILE A 185 -7.35 -4.08 22.67
C ILE A 185 -8.55 -3.98 21.71
N ASP A 186 -9.37 -2.94 21.79
CA ASP A 186 -10.51 -2.73 20.89
C ASP A 186 -10.11 -2.21 19.51
N PHE A 187 -8.97 -1.53 19.31
CA PHE A 187 -8.50 -1.18 17.95
C PHE A 187 -7.78 -2.34 17.25
N ILE A 188 -6.99 -3.11 17.99
CA ILE A 188 -6.44 -4.41 17.53
C ILE A 188 -7.59 -5.41 17.33
N GLY A 189 -8.60 -5.32 18.21
CA GLY A 189 -9.85 -6.06 18.18
C GLY A 189 -10.77 -5.64 17.04
N ASP A 190 -10.88 -4.37 16.68
CA ASP A 190 -11.72 -3.85 15.59
C ASP A 190 -11.14 -4.20 14.23
N VAL A 191 -9.82 -4.17 14.08
CA VAL A 191 -9.16 -4.69 12.88
C VAL A 191 -9.41 -6.21 12.76
N ALA A 192 -9.36 -6.95 13.87
CA ALA A 192 -9.71 -8.38 13.89
C ALA A 192 -11.22 -8.64 13.69
N LEU A 193 -12.10 -7.77 14.19
CA LEU A 193 -13.57 -7.86 14.11
C LEU A 193 -14.02 -7.51 12.70
N GLN A 194 -13.45 -6.49 12.04
CA GLN A 194 -13.68 -6.20 10.63
C GLN A 194 -13.25 -7.36 9.73
N ILE A 195 -12.11 -8.01 10.02
CA ILE A 195 -11.68 -9.22 9.31
C ILE A 195 -12.68 -10.37 9.54
N SER A 196 -13.23 -10.53 10.74
CA SER A 196 -14.20 -11.58 11.08
C SER A 196 -15.60 -11.33 10.49
N ILE A 197 -16.06 -10.08 10.49
CA ILE A 197 -17.31 -9.64 9.84
C ILE A 197 -17.21 -9.84 8.32
N LEU A 198 -16.11 -9.43 7.69
CA LEU A 198 -15.85 -9.66 6.26
C LEU A 198 -15.81 -11.17 5.91
N LYS A 199 -15.26 -12.02 6.77
CA LYS A 199 -15.26 -13.49 6.59
C LYS A 199 -16.67 -14.09 6.70
N ARG A 200 -17.53 -13.59 7.61
CA ARG A 200 -18.94 -14.06 7.73
C ARG A 200 -19.82 -13.61 6.56
N THR A 201 -19.70 -12.37 6.08
CA THR A 201 -20.48 -11.90 4.91
C THR A 201 -20.17 -12.61 3.59
N LYS A 202 -18.99 -13.25 3.44
CA LYS A 202 -18.68 -14.09 2.27
C LYS A 202 -19.27 -15.50 2.36
N ALA A 203 -19.41 -16.06 3.56
CA ALA A 203 -20.00 -17.39 3.74
C ALA A 203 -21.53 -17.38 3.49
N THR A 204 -22.23 -16.30 3.81
CA THR A 204 -23.69 -16.18 3.62
C THR A 204 -24.10 -15.82 2.18
N ARG A 205 -23.16 -15.51 1.28
CA ARG A 205 -23.42 -15.23 -0.15
C ARG A 205 -23.08 -16.41 -1.08
N GLN A 206 -22.70 -17.56 -0.52
CA GLN A 206 -22.40 -18.80 -1.26
C GLN A 206 -23.35 -19.96 -0.92
N ALA A 207 -24.50 -19.67 -0.28
CA ALA A 207 -25.60 -20.62 -0.07
C ALA A 207 -26.82 -20.17 -0.89
#